data_AF-A0A956B932-F1
#
_entry.id   AF-A0A956B932-F1
#
_cell.length_a   1.000
_cell.length_b   1.000
_cell.length_c   1.000
_cell.angle_alpha   90.00
_cell.angle_beta   90.00
_cell.angle_gamma   90.00
#
_symmetry.space_group_name_H-M   'P 1'
#
loop_
_entity.id
_entity.type
_entity.pdbx_description
1 polymer ?
#
loop_
_entity_poly.entity_id
_entity_poly.type
_entity_poly.pdbx_seq_one_letter_code
_entity_poly.pdbx_strand_id
1 'polypeptide(L)'
;RHILDGDPGAPGSGHGPNRGSVRGAFPDTWTDDQVISAVERVANSPTSTWKQTTGPGFDTAPVTRGGPAQGFPTHNRVGNPVRFEVQGRDHSLDISVFVEPGPGGVGVVTAYVRGR
;
A
#
# COMPACT_ATOMS: atom_id res chain seq x y z
N ARG A 1 -5.55 -3.45 15.11
CA ARG A 1 -4.45 -2.60 14.60
C ARG A 1 -4.78 -2.28 13.16
N HIS A 2 -4.99 -1.00 12.85
CA HIS A 2 -5.39 -0.55 11.53
C HIS A 2 -4.13 -0.26 10.70
N ILE A 3 -4.24 -0.43 9.38
CA ILE A 3 -3.16 -0.13 8.40
C ILE A 3 -2.69 1.34 8.45
N LEU A 4 -3.45 2.21 9.11
CA LEU A 4 -3.21 3.64 9.25
C LEU A 4 -2.45 4.02 10.53
N ASP A 5 -2.28 3.08 11.46
CA ASP A 5 -1.72 3.35 12.80
C ASP A 5 -0.18 3.48 12.81
N GLY A 6 0.50 3.11 11.74
CA GLY A 6 1.98 3.13 11.66
C GLY A 6 2.66 2.02 12.49
N ASP A 7 4.00 2.05 12.55
CA ASP A 7 4.80 1.11 13.34
C ASP A 7 4.72 1.46 14.84
N PRO A 8 4.58 0.49 15.76
CA PRO A 8 4.25 0.78 17.15
C PRO A 8 5.51 1.28 17.87
N GLY A 9 5.51 2.55 18.26
CA GLY A 9 6.62 3.13 19.04
C GLY A 9 6.99 4.57 18.69
N ALA A 10 6.45 5.12 17.60
CA ALA A 10 6.70 6.51 17.20
C ALA A 10 5.38 7.30 17.16
N PRO A 11 5.10 8.18 18.14
CA PRO A 11 4.01 9.15 18.05
C PRO A 11 4.16 9.96 16.75
N GLY A 12 3.10 10.05 15.93
CA GLY A 12 3.17 10.75 14.64
C GLY A 12 3.56 9.91 13.42
N SER A 13 3.69 8.59 13.54
CA SER A 13 4.06 7.71 12.40
C SER A 13 2.86 7.24 11.56
N GLY A 14 1.63 7.36 12.08
CA GLY A 14 0.42 6.96 11.38
C GLY A 14 0.10 7.88 10.20
N HIS A 15 -0.28 7.30 9.06
CA HIS A 15 -0.71 8.03 7.87
C HIS A 15 -2.21 8.35 7.87
N GLY A 16 -2.95 7.84 8.85
CA GLY A 16 -4.37 8.17 9.02
C GLY A 16 -4.61 9.65 9.35
N PRO A 17 -5.87 10.10 9.20
CA PRO A 17 -6.26 11.47 9.52
C PRO A 17 -6.02 11.77 11.00
N ASN A 18 -5.63 13.01 11.31
CA ASN A 18 -5.41 13.50 12.67
C ASN A 18 -4.34 12.72 13.49
N ARG A 19 -3.38 12.05 12.82
CA ARG A 19 -2.32 11.28 13.48
C ARG A 19 -1.01 12.06 13.71
N GLY A 20 -0.96 13.34 13.31
CA GLY A 20 0.20 14.22 13.52
C GLY A 20 1.33 14.10 12.49
N SER A 21 1.22 13.16 11.53
CA SER A 21 2.09 13.13 10.36
C SER A 21 1.58 14.12 9.31
N VAL A 22 2.44 15.03 8.84
CA VAL A 22 2.09 15.97 7.75
C VAL A 22 2.55 15.47 6.38
N ARG A 23 3.50 14.53 6.33
CA ARG A 23 4.05 14.01 5.07
C ARG A 23 3.41 12.68 4.73
N GLY A 24 2.70 12.68 3.62
CA GLY A 24 1.98 11.51 3.11
C GLY A 24 0.77 11.07 3.94
N ALA A 25 0.33 11.87 4.90
CA ALA A 25 -0.94 11.59 5.56
C ALA A 25 -2.12 11.83 4.63
N PHE A 26 -3.22 11.13 4.90
CA PHE A 26 -4.51 11.44 4.30
C PHE A 26 -5.05 12.77 4.84
N PRO A 27 -5.94 13.47 4.11
CA PRO A 27 -6.50 14.74 4.56
C PRO A 27 -7.20 14.61 5.92
N ASP A 28 -6.98 15.56 6.82
CA ASP A 28 -7.64 15.56 8.15
C ASP A 28 -9.18 15.70 8.07
N THR A 29 -9.69 16.12 6.92
CA THR A 29 -11.13 16.16 6.63
C THR A 29 -11.72 14.78 6.32
N TRP A 30 -10.90 13.75 6.13
CA TRP A 30 -11.36 12.39 5.88
C TRP A 30 -11.52 11.63 7.20
N THR A 31 -12.50 10.73 7.23
CA THR A 31 -12.67 9.71 8.26
C THR A 31 -11.79 8.50 7.96
N ASP A 32 -11.51 7.69 8.99
CA ASP A 32 -10.77 6.42 8.82
C ASP A 32 -11.46 5.51 7.78
N ASP A 33 -12.80 5.46 7.75
CA ASP A 33 -13.57 4.67 6.78
C ASP A 33 -13.41 5.17 5.33
N GLN A 34 -13.36 6.50 5.13
CA GLN A 34 -13.09 7.08 3.81
C GLN A 34 -11.68 6.74 3.33
N VAL A 35 -10.71 6.76 4.23
CA VAL A 35 -9.33 6.35 3.92
C VAL A 35 -9.28 4.87 3.57
N ILE A 36 -9.85 3.99 4.40
CA ILE A 36 -9.89 2.54 4.15
C ILE A 36 -10.55 2.26 2.79
N SER A 37 -11.69 2.89 2.51
CA SER A 37 -12.39 2.72 1.23
C SER A 37 -11.54 3.15 0.03
N ALA A 38 -10.82 4.27 0.14
CA ALA A 38 -9.94 4.74 -0.94
C ALA A 38 -8.74 3.80 -1.15
N VAL A 39 -8.16 3.31 -0.06
CA VAL A 39 -7.06 2.34 -0.09
C VAL A 39 -7.51 1.04 -0.74
N GLU A 40 -8.68 0.52 -0.37
CA GLU A 40 -9.26 -0.67 -0.98
C GLU A 40 -9.54 -0.48 -2.47
N ARG A 41 -10.09 0.68 -2.88
CA ARG A 41 -10.28 1.01 -4.30
C ARG A 41 -8.97 1.03 -5.07
N VAL A 42 -7.92 1.66 -4.52
CA VAL A 42 -6.60 1.71 -5.17
C VAL A 42 -5.97 0.33 -5.25
N ALA A 43 -6.02 -0.46 -4.18
CA ALA A 43 -5.45 -1.80 -4.12
C ALA A 43 -6.13 -2.76 -5.12
N ASN A 44 -7.44 -2.63 -5.32
CA ASN A 44 -8.22 -3.53 -6.18
C ASN A 44 -8.46 -2.97 -7.61
N SER A 45 -7.96 -1.78 -7.93
CA SER A 45 -8.23 -1.16 -9.23
C SER A 45 -7.43 -1.84 -10.36
N PRO A 46 -8.07 -2.14 -11.51
CA PRO A 46 -7.39 -2.67 -12.68
C PRO A 46 -6.45 -1.65 -13.35
N THR A 47 -6.58 -0.36 -13.02
CA THR A 47 -5.74 0.71 -13.58
C THR A 47 -4.56 1.07 -12.69
N SER A 48 -4.57 0.65 -11.41
CA SER A 48 -3.45 0.88 -10.49
C SER A 48 -2.21 0.15 -10.96
N THR A 49 -1.05 0.80 -10.77
CA THR A 49 0.23 0.20 -11.09
C THR A 49 0.76 -0.61 -9.92
N TRP A 50 1.38 -1.75 -10.21
CA TRP A 50 1.97 -2.65 -9.23
C TRP A 50 3.46 -2.79 -9.50
N LYS A 51 4.27 -2.65 -8.44
CA LYS A 51 5.70 -2.91 -8.47
C LYS A 51 6.12 -3.69 -7.23
N GLN A 52 6.83 -4.79 -7.41
CA GLN A 52 7.42 -5.54 -6.31
C GLN A 52 8.48 -4.70 -5.60
N THR A 53 8.48 -4.69 -4.26
CA THR A 53 9.42 -3.90 -3.45
C THR A 53 10.29 -4.73 -2.51
N THR A 54 9.97 -6.01 -2.33
CA THR A 54 10.78 -6.95 -1.54
C THR A 54 10.89 -8.30 -2.24
N GLY A 55 11.74 -9.19 -1.72
CA GLY A 55 11.89 -10.54 -2.26
C GLY A 55 12.72 -10.62 -3.56
N PRO A 56 12.92 -11.82 -4.10
CA PRO A 56 13.79 -12.02 -5.26
C PRO A 56 13.32 -11.26 -6.50
N GLY A 57 14.24 -10.56 -7.17
CA GLY A 57 13.99 -9.85 -8.43
C GLY A 57 13.30 -8.49 -8.31
N PHE A 58 13.14 -7.94 -7.10
CA PHE A 58 12.45 -6.64 -6.89
C PHE A 58 13.16 -5.44 -7.54
N ASP A 59 14.49 -5.52 -7.68
CA ASP A 59 15.35 -4.50 -8.28
C ASP A 59 15.04 -4.30 -9.78
N THR A 60 14.69 -5.38 -10.46
CA THR A 60 14.40 -5.44 -11.90
C THR A 60 12.93 -5.73 -12.18
N ALA A 61 12.08 -5.76 -11.15
CA ALA A 61 10.67 -6.07 -11.29
C ALA A 61 9.96 -5.05 -12.18
N PRO A 62 9.21 -5.49 -13.21
CA PRO A 62 8.49 -4.61 -14.09
C PRO A 62 7.34 -3.93 -13.34
N VAL A 63 7.00 -2.72 -13.76
CA VAL A 63 5.75 -2.07 -13.35
C VAL A 63 4.63 -2.64 -14.21
N THR A 64 3.58 -3.16 -13.55
CA THR A 64 2.41 -3.76 -14.19
C THR A 64 1.13 -3.04 -13.79
N ARG A 65 -0.01 -3.36 -14.41
CA ARG A 65 -1.31 -2.76 -14.07
C ARG A 65 -2.31 -3.82 -13.68
N GLY A 66 -3.12 -3.53 -12.66
CA GLY A 66 -4.23 -4.38 -12.22
C GLY A 66 -3.83 -5.65 -11.47
N GLY A 67 -2.55 -5.80 -11.12
CA GLY A 67 -2.06 -6.91 -10.31
C GLY A 67 -0.56 -7.12 -10.49
N PRO A 68 0.03 -8.08 -9.76
CA PRO A 68 1.43 -8.48 -9.93
C PRO A 68 1.73 -8.93 -11.36
N ALA A 69 3.00 -8.77 -11.74
CA ALA A 69 3.48 -9.25 -13.03
C ALA A 69 3.31 -10.77 -13.17
N GLN A 70 2.81 -11.21 -14.33
CA GLN A 70 2.60 -12.63 -14.60
C GLN A 70 3.93 -13.39 -14.47
N GLY A 71 3.94 -14.45 -13.63
CA GLY A 71 5.14 -15.25 -13.36
C GLY A 71 6.04 -14.71 -12.24
N PHE A 72 5.73 -13.55 -11.65
CA PHE A 72 6.41 -13.09 -10.45
C PHE A 72 5.77 -13.71 -9.21
N PRO A 73 6.57 -14.32 -8.32
CA PRO A 73 6.01 -15.07 -7.22
C PRO A 73 5.48 -14.11 -6.14
N THR A 74 4.29 -14.39 -5.62
CA THR A 74 3.73 -13.70 -4.45
C THR A 74 4.41 -14.11 -3.14
N HIS A 75 5.33 -15.07 -3.20
CA HIS A 75 6.05 -15.65 -2.06
C HIS A 75 7.50 -15.93 -2.42
N ASN A 76 8.41 -15.81 -1.45
CA ASN A 76 9.78 -16.26 -1.63
C ASN A 76 9.87 -17.80 -1.57
N ARG A 77 11.07 -18.35 -1.81
CA ARG A 77 11.32 -19.81 -1.80
C ARG A 77 11.01 -20.51 -0.47
N VAL A 78 10.88 -19.75 0.63
CA VAL A 78 10.61 -20.25 1.99
C VAL A 78 9.14 -20.05 2.37
N GLY A 79 8.32 -19.51 1.45
CA GLY A 79 6.89 -19.28 1.67
C GLY A 79 6.54 -17.93 2.31
N ASN A 80 7.51 -17.03 2.52
CA ASN A 80 7.21 -15.70 3.05
C ASN A 80 6.58 -14.84 1.94
N PRO A 81 5.53 -14.06 2.24
CA PRO A 81 4.91 -13.16 1.29
C PRO A 81 5.89 -12.14 0.72
N VAL A 82 5.66 -11.77 -0.53
CA VAL A 82 6.36 -10.70 -1.23
C VAL A 82 5.51 -9.43 -1.16
N ARG A 83 6.17 -8.29 -0.93
CA ARG A 83 5.50 -7.00 -0.85
C ARG A 83 5.50 -6.29 -2.19
N PHE A 84 4.38 -5.67 -2.51
CA PHE A 84 4.18 -4.83 -3.67
C PHE A 84 3.77 -3.43 -3.24
N GLU A 85 4.25 -2.43 -3.95
CA GLU A 85 3.69 -1.09 -3.94
C GLU A 85 2.65 -0.98 -5.06
N VAL A 86 1.43 -0.62 -4.69
CA VAL A 86 0.31 -0.34 -5.56
C VAL A 86 0.08 1.17 -5.57
N GLN A 87 0.20 1.78 -6.75
CA GLN A 87 -0.03 3.22 -6.92
C GLN A 87 -1.27 3.44 -7.76
N GLY A 88 -2.15 4.32 -7.30
CA GLY A 88 -3.36 4.71 -8.00
C GLY A 88 -3.84 6.08 -7.57
N ARG A 89 -4.92 6.55 -8.19
CA ARG A 89 -5.51 7.85 -7.89
C ARG A 89 -6.97 7.67 -7.45
N ASP A 90 -7.34 8.29 -6.34
CA ASP A 90 -8.71 8.30 -5.82
C ASP A 90 -9.00 9.69 -5.23
N HIS A 91 -10.17 10.27 -5.52
CA HIS A 91 -10.54 11.63 -5.08
C HIS A 91 -9.45 12.71 -5.32
N SER A 92 -8.77 12.63 -6.47
CA SER A 92 -7.65 13.51 -6.85
C SER A 92 -6.38 13.40 -6.00
N LEU A 93 -6.30 12.41 -5.10
CA LEU A 93 -5.10 12.07 -4.36
C LEU A 93 -4.38 10.95 -5.08
N ASP A 94 -3.08 11.12 -5.27
CA ASP A 94 -2.21 10.02 -5.67
C ASP A 94 -1.87 9.21 -4.41
N ILE A 95 -2.19 7.93 -4.38
CA ILE A 95 -2.10 7.08 -3.18
C ILE A 95 -1.15 5.92 -3.47
N SER A 96 -0.21 5.67 -2.55
CA SER A 96 0.62 4.47 -2.49
C SER A 96 0.07 3.53 -1.42
N VAL A 97 -0.12 2.27 -1.78
CA VAL A 97 -0.55 1.19 -0.89
C VAL A 97 0.50 0.08 -0.94
N PHE A 98 1.01 -0.36 0.19
CA PHE A 98 1.88 -1.52 0.26
C PHE A 98 1.04 -2.75 0.62
N VAL A 99 1.17 -3.81 -0.17
CA VAL A 99 0.38 -5.03 -0.03
C VAL A 99 1.26 -6.28 -0.05
N GLU A 100 0.84 -7.29 0.69
CA GLU A 100 1.40 -8.64 0.69
C GLU A 100 0.27 -9.61 0.32
N PRO A 101 0.10 -9.91 -0.99
CA PRO A 101 -1.00 -10.73 -1.47
C PRO A 101 -0.72 -12.23 -1.31
N GLY A 102 -1.80 -13.03 -1.31
CA GLY A 102 -1.74 -14.49 -1.30
C GLY A 102 -1.56 -15.13 0.09
N PRO A 103 -1.45 -16.47 0.18
CA PRO A 103 -1.46 -17.21 1.44
C PRO A 103 -0.39 -16.77 2.44
N GLY A 104 -0.74 -16.49 3.68
CA GLY A 104 0.20 -16.00 4.70
C GLY A 104 0.61 -14.53 4.55
N GLY A 105 0.16 -13.85 3.50
CA GLY A 105 0.23 -12.39 3.35
C GLY A 105 -0.81 -11.70 4.23
N VAL A 106 -0.46 -10.51 4.73
CA VAL A 106 -1.36 -9.74 5.60
C VAL A 106 -2.40 -8.91 4.83
N GLY A 107 -2.38 -8.94 3.49
CA GLY A 107 -3.19 -8.04 2.66
C GLY A 107 -2.57 -6.65 2.60
N VAL A 108 -3.32 -5.61 2.95
CA VAL A 108 -2.78 -4.25 3.01
C VAL A 108 -1.88 -4.09 4.24
N VAL A 109 -0.63 -3.68 4.02
CA VAL A 109 0.37 -3.43 5.07
C VAL A 109 0.28 -2.00 5.57
N THR A 110 0.27 -1.02 4.65
CA THR A 110 0.20 0.42 4.94
C THR A 110 -0.24 1.17 3.70
N ALA A 111 -0.73 2.39 3.86
CA ALA A 111 -1.06 3.29 2.75
C ALA A 111 -0.81 4.76 3.11
N TYR A 112 -0.50 5.57 2.10
CA TYR A 112 -0.24 7.00 2.26
C TYR A 112 -0.48 7.77 0.96
N VAL A 113 -0.67 9.09 1.07
CA VAL A 113 -0.77 9.99 -0.10
C VAL A 113 0.62 10.33 -0.62
N ARG A 114 0.86 10.17 -1.92
CA ARG A 114 2.11 10.59 -2.57
C ARG A 114 2.07 12.08 -2.85
N GLY A 115 2.89 12.84 -2.13
CA GLY A 115 3.15 14.25 -2.41
C GLY A 115 2.05 15.21 -1.96
N ARG A 116 2.48 16.18 -1.17
CA ARG A 116 2.14 17.59 -1.39
C ARG A 116 3.45 18.33 -1.61
#